data_AF-A0A538Q5M3-F1
#
_entry.id   AF-A0A538Q5M3-F1
#
_cell.length_a   1.000
_cell.length_b   1.000
_cell.length_c   1.000
_cell.angle_alpha   90.00
_cell.angle_beta   90.00
_cell.angle_gamma   90.00
#
_symmetry.space_group_name_H-M   'P 1'
#
loop_
_entity.id
_entity.type
_entity.pdbx_description
1 polymer ?
#
loop_
_entity_poly.entity_id
_entity_poly.type
_entity_poly.pdbx_seq_one_letter_code
_entity_poly.pdbx_strand_id
1 'polypeptide(L)'
;MTATSATVFTTCQTFSGVSDPRFKIDHFGDWSESYPAQDFRVANGSYQITFDATAKQITTQAVPGCTAGSDSWQFRGTPNNWGVTAMTAANATTFTTCQTFSGVSDPRFKIDHFGDWSESYPAQDFRVANGSYQITFNATAKQITTQAVASCAGGTDTWQFRGTPNSWGTTAMTPIAGTSRHSIVMAFARQDPSPRFKIDHHGDWTESYPASDVPVADCTEYDIGFDATTKQITTTVRSAVTSGACAPPPPPPPPPPPPDSSDFRGETIYFVMTARFFDGDTTNNYYNRDRIKLGDPQWRGDFKGLIAQLDYIKDLGFTAIWVTPPVVNRSGLDYHGYHAYDWTMVDPRLESPGATYQDFITAAHARGLKVVQDVVINHSSQYGIRGKVFIDHLPIKYYRPAGGAPIANGPYQGNLGDYLSPFREDNDNPVAPPWFVARQTSDPAGTTPL
;
A
#
# COMPACT_ATOMS: atom_id res chain seq x y z
N MET A 1 -7.26 -20.78 23.45
CA MET A 1 -8.08 -21.78 24.17
C MET A 1 -8.45 -22.90 23.21
N THR A 2 -8.78 -24.10 23.68
CA THR A 2 -9.17 -25.25 22.83
C THR A 2 -10.69 -25.35 22.74
N ALA A 3 -11.24 -25.50 21.54
CA ALA A 3 -12.67 -25.69 21.34
C ALA A 3 -13.11 -27.07 21.87
N THR A 4 -14.14 -27.08 22.71
CA THR A 4 -14.82 -28.30 23.21
C THR A 4 -16.21 -28.48 22.57
N SER A 5 -16.75 -27.41 21.99
CA SER A 5 -17.92 -27.42 21.11
C SER A 5 -17.84 -26.22 20.15
N ALA A 6 -18.85 -26.02 19.31
CA ALA A 6 -18.91 -24.90 18.37
C ALA A 6 -18.83 -23.51 19.05
N THR A 7 -19.20 -23.39 20.31
CA THR A 7 -19.27 -22.12 21.04
C THR A 7 -18.58 -22.13 22.40
N VAL A 8 -18.00 -23.26 22.83
CA VAL A 8 -17.39 -23.41 24.16
C VAL A 8 -15.91 -23.75 24.05
N PHE A 9 -15.07 -22.95 24.70
CA PHE A 9 -13.62 -23.05 24.67
C PHE A 9 -13.07 -23.26 26.07
N THR A 10 -12.05 -24.10 26.22
CA THR A 10 -11.43 -24.37 27.52
C THR A 10 -9.91 -24.19 27.48
N THR A 11 -9.32 -23.89 28.63
CA THR A 11 -7.86 -23.89 28.83
C THR A 11 -7.53 -24.15 30.29
N CYS A 12 -6.36 -24.71 30.59
CA CYS A 12 -5.86 -24.87 31.94
C CYS A 12 -4.78 -23.81 32.18
N GLN A 13 -4.90 -23.02 33.24
CA GLN A 13 -3.93 -21.98 33.58
C GLN A 13 -3.55 -21.99 35.05
N THR A 14 -2.27 -21.74 35.33
CA THR A 14 -1.75 -21.63 36.69
C THR A 14 -1.31 -20.22 36.98
N PHE A 15 -1.88 -19.62 38.02
CA PHE A 15 -1.50 -18.31 38.52
C PHE A 15 -0.66 -18.49 39.78
N SER A 16 0.63 -18.14 39.72
CA SER A 16 1.56 -18.24 40.84
C SER A 16 2.51 -17.03 40.86
N GLY A 17 2.88 -16.58 42.07
CA GLY A 17 3.84 -15.49 42.24
C GLY A 17 3.31 -14.09 41.92
N VAL A 18 2.00 -13.91 41.75
CA VAL A 18 1.36 -12.62 41.45
C VAL A 18 0.54 -12.15 42.66
N SER A 19 0.62 -10.87 43.00
CA SER A 19 -0.10 -10.27 44.15
C SER A 19 -1.60 -10.07 43.91
N ASP A 20 -2.02 -9.94 42.66
CA ASP A 20 -3.41 -9.77 42.24
C ASP A 20 -3.66 -10.48 40.89
N PRO A 21 -3.78 -11.83 40.88
CA PRO A 21 -3.95 -12.58 39.64
C PRO A 21 -5.34 -12.35 39.04
N ARG A 22 -5.35 -11.88 37.80
CA ARG A 22 -6.55 -11.54 37.04
C ARG A 22 -6.34 -11.76 35.54
N PHE A 23 -7.42 -12.00 34.81
CA PHE A 23 -7.37 -12.24 33.37
C PHE A 23 -8.62 -11.75 32.63
N LYS A 24 -8.50 -11.66 31.31
CA LYS A 24 -9.58 -11.47 30.34
C LYS A 24 -9.33 -12.36 29.12
N ILE A 25 -10.34 -12.56 28.31
CA ILE A 25 -10.28 -13.28 27.04
C ILE A 25 -10.60 -12.27 25.94
N ASP A 26 -9.74 -12.19 24.94
CA ASP A 26 -9.90 -11.32 23.77
C ASP A 26 -10.16 -12.15 22.51
N HIS A 27 -10.83 -11.53 21.53
CA HIS A 27 -11.31 -12.18 20.31
C HIS A 27 -10.33 -12.10 19.12
N PHE A 28 -9.50 -11.07 19.05
CA PHE A 28 -8.69 -10.75 17.85
C PHE A 28 -7.19 -10.56 18.11
N GLY A 29 -6.77 -10.51 19.38
CA GLY A 29 -5.40 -10.24 19.81
C GLY A 29 -5.11 -8.76 20.10
N ASP A 30 -6.12 -7.89 20.04
CA ASP A 30 -5.96 -6.44 20.10
C ASP A 30 -6.77 -5.75 21.22
N TRP A 31 -7.47 -6.54 22.04
CA TRP A 31 -8.31 -6.08 23.16
C TRP A 31 -9.54 -5.26 22.78
N SER A 32 -9.81 -5.06 21.48
CA SER A 32 -10.97 -4.31 20.99
C SER A 32 -12.29 -4.99 21.38
N GLU A 33 -12.28 -6.32 21.46
CA GLU A 33 -13.38 -7.14 21.96
C GLU A 33 -12.86 -8.10 23.03
N SER A 34 -13.14 -7.81 24.29
CA SER A 34 -12.70 -8.63 25.43
C SER A 34 -13.78 -8.88 26.48
N TYR A 35 -13.68 -10.05 27.12
CA TYR A 35 -14.63 -10.56 28.09
C TYR A 35 -13.91 -11.03 29.36
N PRO A 36 -14.44 -10.73 30.55
CA PRO A 36 -15.57 -9.83 30.83
C PRO A 36 -15.14 -8.36 30.60
N ALA A 37 -16.06 -7.40 30.70
CA ALA A 37 -15.71 -5.97 30.59
C ALA A 37 -14.69 -5.52 31.68
N GLN A 38 -14.78 -6.10 32.88
CA GLN A 38 -13.80 -5.95 33.96
C GLN A 38 -12.95 -7.21 34.09
N ASP A 39 -11.72 -7.07 34.59
CA ASP A 39 -10.79 -8.21 34.70
C ASP A 39 -11.36 -9.26 35.67
N PHE A 40 -11.37 -10.51 35.24
CA PHE A 40 -11.81 -11.63 36.05
C PHE A 40 -10.71 -11.98 37.06
N ARG A 41 -10.98 -11.79 38.35
CA ARG A 41 -10.02 -12.04 39.44
C ARG A 41 -10.09 -13.49 39.91
N VAL A 42 -8.94 -14.07 40.20
CA VAL A 42 -8.79 -15.41 40.78
C VAL A 42 -7.82 -15.37 41.96
N ALA A 43 -7.75 -16.45 42.74
CA ALA A 43 -6.66 -16.62 43.71
C ALA A 43 -5.44 -17.24 43.01
N ASN A 44 -4.28 -17.25 43.67
CA ASN A 44 -3.16 -18.06 43.19
C ASN A 44 -3.55 -19.54 43.24
N GLY A 45 -3.33 -20.28 42.15
CA GLY A 45 -3.79 -21.65 41.98
C GLY A 45 -3.87 -22.04 40.50
N SER A 46 -4.17 -23.31 40.25
CA SER A 46 -4.42 -23.85 38.91
C SER A 46 -5.92 -23.96 38.64
N TYR A 47 -6.35 -23.51 37.47
CA TYR A 47 -7.76 -23.41 37.08
C TYR A 47 -7.98 -23.96 35.68
N GLN A 48 -9.07 -24.71 35.50
CA GLN A 48 -9.71 -24.88 34.21
C GLN A 48 -10.62 -23.68 33.95
N ILE A 49 -10.32 -22.94 32.88
CA ILE A 49 -11.06 -21.76 32.45
C ILE A 49 -11.89 -22.15 31.23
N THR A 50 -13.19 -21.90 31.30
CA THR A 50 -14.15 -22.15 30.22
C THR A 50 -14.77 -20.84 29.76
N PHE A 51 -14.85 -20.64 28.45
CA PHE A 51 -15.50 -19.49 27.81
C PHE A 51 -16.62 -19.96 26.90
N ASP A 52 -17.82 -19.44 27.15
CA ASP A 52 -18.98 -19.61 26.25
C ASP A 52 -19.12 -18.35 25.40
N ALA A 53 -18.87 -18.48 24.10
CA ALA A 53 -18.93 -17.38 23.14
C ALA A 53 -20.36 -16.88 22.88
N THR A 54 -21.38 -17.71 23.10
CA THR A 54 -22.80 -17.32 22.95
C THR A 54 -23.23 -16.49 24.13
N ALA A 55 -22.96 -16.99 25.35
CA ALA A 55 -23.34 -16.29 26.58
C ALA A 55 -22.37 -15.16 26.94
N LYS A 56 -21.18 -15.13 26.31
CA LYS A 56 -20.06 -14.24 26.63
C LYS A 56 -19.66 -14.35 28.11
N GLN A 57 -19.71 -15.56 28.65
CA GLN A 57 -19.48 -15.88 30.06
C GLN A 57 -18.20 -16.68 30.25
N ILE A 58 -17.54 -16.44 31.39
CA ILE A 58 -16.37 -17.18 31.83
C ILE A 58 -16.72 -17.94 33.09
N THR A 59 -16.35 -19.22 33.14
CA THR A 59 -16.38 -20.01 34.38
C THR A 59 -14.98 -20.55 34.69
N THR A 60 -14.67 -20.65 35.97
CA THR A 60 -13.38 -21.15 36.46
C THR A 60 -13.61 -22.27 37.47
N GLN A 61 -12.90 -23.38 37.30
CA GLN A 61 -12.89 -24.49 38.25
C GLN A 61 -11.46 -24.74 38.72
N ALA A 62 -11.22 -24.71 40.03
CA ALA A 62 -9.92 -25.02 40.59
C ALA A 62 -9.57 -26.50 40.37
N VAL A 63 -8.37 -26.78 39.87
CA VAL A 63 -7.87 -28.14 39.57
C VAL A 63 -6.50 -28.34 40.22
N PRO A 64 -6.23 -29.43 40.97
CA PRO A 64 -4.93 -29.67 41.56
C PRO A 64 -3.89 -30.04 40.48
N GLY A 65 -3.03 -29.09 40.13
CA GLY A 65 -1.96 -29.28 39.13
C GLY A 65 -2.47 -29.26 37.69
N CYS A 66 -2.26 -28.14 36.98
CA CYS A 66 -2.35 -28.13 35.52
C CYS A 66 -1.07 -28.74 34.93
N THR A 67 -1.02 -30.06 34.75
CA THR A 67 -0.10 -30.66 33.76
C THR A 67 -0.85 -30.71 32.44
N ALA A 68 -0.38 -29.91 31.47
CA ALA A 68 -0.87 -29.97 30.10
C ALA A 68 -0.43 -31.28 29.43
N GLY A 69 -1.05 -32.40 29.81
CA GLY A 69 -1.26 -33.52 28.91
C GLY A 69 -2.73 -33.47 28.56
N SER A 70 -3.08 -32.99 27.37
CA SER A 70 -4.45 -33.12 26.90
C SER A 70 -4.82 -34.61 26.91
N ASP A 71 -5.93 -34.98 27.54
CA ASP A 71 -6.52 -36.32 27.43
C ASP A 71 -6.81 -36.60 25.94
N SER A 72 -5.81 -37.15 25.24
CA SER A 72 -5.77 -37.21 23.79
C SER A 72 -4.62 -38.10 23.32
N TRP A 73 -4.89 -38.99 22.39
CA TRP A 73 -3.90 -39.90 21.84
C TRP A 73 -2.83 -39.17 21.01
N GLN A 74 -1.58 -39.51 21.25
CA GLN A 74 -0.38 -38.90 20.67
C GLN A 74 0.38 -39.93 19.82
N PHE A 75 0.81 -39.54 18.63
CA PHE A 75 1.82 -40.25 17.86
C PHE A 75 3.23 -39.90 18.35
N ARG A 76 4.07 -40.94 18.53
CA ARG A 76 5.45 -40.88 19.02
C ARG A 76 6.33 -41.79 18.16
N GLY A 77 7.26 -41.28 17.36
CA GLY A 77 8.07 -42.14 16.50
C GLY A 77 9.34 -41.51 15.95
N THR A 78 10.07 -42.24 15.12
CA THR A 78 11.32 -41.74 14.52
C THR A 78 11.17 -40.48 13.67
N PRO A 79 10.05 -40.23 12.93
CA PRO A 79 9.91 -38.99 12.15
C PRO A 79 9.84 -37.71 12.98
N ASN A 80 9.30 -37.79 14.19
CA ASN A 80 9.18 -36.65 15.10
C ASN A 80 10.17 -36.73 16.28
N ASN A 81 11.22 -37.54 16.13
CA ASN A 81 12.25 -37.76 17.16
C ASN A 81 11.67 -38.16 18.53
N TRP A 82 10.63 -39.00 18.55
CA TRP A 82 9.88 -39.42 19.73
C TRP A 82 9.22 -38.26 20.51
N GLY A 83 8.99 -37.13 19.84
CA GLY A 83 8.18 -36.04 20.36
C GLY A 83 6.70 -36.38 20.42
N VAL A 84 5.90 -35.45 20.96
CA VAL A 84 4.44 -35.56 20.98
C VAL A 84 3.85 -35.00 19.69
N THR A 85 2.95 -35.74 19.05
CA THR A 85 2.15 -35.25 17.93
C THR A 85 0.71 -35.70 18.12
N ALA A 86 -0.19 -34.76 18.38
CA ALA A 86 -1.59 -35.07 18.65
C ALA A 86 -2.25 -35.77 17.45
N MET A 87 -3.01 -36.83 17.74
CA MET A 87 -3.86 -37.48 16.74
C MET A 87 -5.24 -36.80 16.71
N THR A 88 -5.83 -36.75 15.53
CA THR A 88 -7.18 -36.22 15.31
C THR A 88 -8.22 -37.29 15.62
N ALA A 89 -9.21 -37.01 16.46
CA ALA A 89 -10.32 -37.93 16.69
C ALA A 89 -11.20 -38.03 15.42
N ALA A 90 -11.27 -39.20 14.81
CA ALA A 90 -12.22 -39.49 13.73
C ALA A 90 -13.62 -39.83 14.28
N ASN A 91 -13.68 -40.41 15.48
CA ASN A 91 -14.88 -40.62 16.29
C ASN A 91 -14.47 -40.89 17.75
N ALA A 92 -15.43 -41.25 18.62
CA ALA A 92 -15.19 -41.45 20.06
C ALA A 92 -14.14 -42.52 20.40
N THR A 93 -13.84 -43.47 19.50
CA THR A 93 -12.90 -44.57 19.76
C THR A 93 -11.77 -44.67 18.74
N THR A 94 -11.76 -43.82 17.72
CA THR A 94 -10.81 -43.91 16.60
C THR A 94 -10.08 -42.58 16.39
N PHE A 95 -8.76 -42.65 16.32
CA PHE A 95 -7.86 -41.49 16.18
C PHE A 95 -6.96 -41.67 14.98
N THR A 96 -6.70 -40.60 14.23
CA THR A 96 -5.91 -40.65 13.00
C THR A 96 -4.82 -39.59 12.95
N THR A 97 -3.74 -39.89 12.24
CA THR A 97 -2.66 -38.94 11.92
C THR A 97 -2.00 -39.38 10.62
N CYS A 98 -1.37 -38.46 9.89
CA CYS A 98 -0.53 -38.81 8.74
C CYS A 98 0.92 -38.52 9.06
N GLN A 99 1.81 -39.49 8.86
CA GLN A 99 3.23 -39.37 9.16
C GLN A 99 4.10 -39.82 7.99
N THR A 100 5.11 -39.00 7.67
CA THR A 100 6.12 -39.32 6.64
C THR A 100 7.40 -39.79 7.31
N PHE A 101 7.84 -41.00 6.97
CA PHE A 101 9.12 -41.57 7.36
C PHE A 101 10.08 -41.43 6.17
N SER A 102 10.93 -40.40 6.18
CA SER A 102 11.87 -40.11 5.09
C SER A 102 13.31 -40.09 5.61
N GLY A 103 14.20 -40.84 4.96
CA GLY A 103 15.63 -40.86 5.29
C GLY A 103 15.96 -41.44 6.67
N VAL A 104 15.03 -42.17 7.31
CA VAL A 104 15.26 -42.80 8.63
C VAL A 104 15.71 -44.25 8.45
N SER A 105 16.74 -44.65 9.20
CA SER A 105 17.37 -45.98 9.11
C SER A 105 16.52 -47.10 9.74
N ASP A 106 15.64 -46.76 10.69
CA ASP A 106 14.73 -47.70 11.35
C ASP A 106 13.35 -47.05 11.59
N PRO A 107 12.46 -47.01 10.58
CA PRO A 107 11.19 -46.32 10.68
C PRO A 107 10.23 -47.02 11.66
N ARG A 108 9.95 -46.39 12.80
CA ARG A 108 9.09 -46.97 13.83
C ARG A 108 8.39 -45.96 14.71
N PHE A 109 7.30 -46.38 15.36
CA PHE A 109 6.49 -45.53 16.23
C PHE A 109 5.69 -46.30 17.29
N LYS A 110 5.08 -45.54 18.20
CA LYS A 110 4.06 -45.94 19.16
C LYS A 110 2.97 -44.87 19.24
N ILE A 111 1.85 -45.22 19.85
CA ILE A 111 0.78 -44.31 20.26
C ILE A 111 0.77 -44.19 21.79
N ASP A 112 0.72 -42.98 22.32
CA ASP A 112 0.80 -42.63 23.74
C ASP A 112 -0.44 -41.85 24.15
N HIS A 113 -1.13 -42.25 25.22
CA HIS A 113 -2.42 -41.66 25.61
C HIS A 113 -2.28 -40.28 26.25
N PHE A 114 -1.21 -40.05 27.01
CA PHE A 114 -1.02 -38.82 27.79
C PHE A 114 0.19 -38.01 27.32
N GLY A 115 1.01 -38.56 26.43
CA GLY A 115 2.25 -37.94 25.99
C GLY A 115 3.39 -38.07 27.00
N ASP A 116 3.26 -38.91 28.02
CA ASP A 116 4.24 -39.13 29.09
C ASP A 116 4.75 -40.59 29.17
N TRP A 117 4.42 -41.42 28.16
CA TRP A 117 4.63 -42.87 28.06
C TRP A 117 3.83 -43.76 29.03
N SER A 118 3.12 -43.21 30.02
CA SER A 118 2.49 -43.99 31.09
C SER A 118 1.44 -45.00 30.58
N GLU A 119 0.77 -44.68 29.47
CA GLU A 119 -0.08 -45.60 28.71
C GLU A 119 0.28 -45.52 27.22
N SER A 120 0.85 -46.59 26.66
CA SER A 120 1.27 -46.59 25.25
C SER A 120 1.21 -47.95 24.55
N TYR A 121 0.88 -47.93 23.26
CA TYR A 121 0.65 -49.10 22.42
C TYR A 121 1.41 -49.01 21.09
N PRO A 122 1.86 -50.14 20.52
CA PRO A 122 1.87 -51.50 21.10
C PRO A 122 2.94 -51.64 22.19
N ALA A 123 3.05 -52.82 22.83
CA ALA A 123 4.11 -53.09 23.81
C ALA A 123 5.52 -52.98 23.18
N GLN A 124 5.68 -53.39 21.93
CA GLN A 124 6.86 -53.18 21.11
C GLN A 124 6.59 -52.11 20.04
N ASP A 125 7.63 -51.39 19.61
CA ASP A 125 7.52 -50.37 18.57
C ASP A 125 6.94 -50.93 17.27
N PHE A 126 5.96 -50.23 16.71
CA PHE A 126 5.35 -50.56 15.43
C PHE A 126 6.28 -50.12 14.30
N ARG A 127 6.75 -51.05 13.46
CA ARG A 127 7.73 -50.80 12.39
C ARG A 127 7.03 -50.65 11.03
N VAL A 128 7.52 -49.71 10.23
CA VAL A 128 7.06 -49.46 8.85
C VAL A 128 8.26 -49.30 7.91
N ALA A 129 8.05 -49.27 6.60
CA ALA A 129 9.08 -48.88 5.65
C ALA A 129 9.19 -47.34 5.58
N ASN A 130 10.23 -46.80 4.95
CA ASN A 130 10.24 -45.38 4.59
C ASN A 130 9.08 -45.11 3.59
N GLY A 131 8.34 -44.04 3.82
CA GLY A 131 7.11 -43.71 3.09
C GLY A 131 6.15 -42.85 3.93
N SER A 132 5.07 -42.39 3.32
CA SER A 132 4.01 -41.64 3.98
C SER A 132 2.84 -42.57 4.31
N TYR A 133 2.29 -42.46 5.52
CA TYR A 133 1.22 -43.34 6.00
C TYR A 133 0.11 -42.56 6.70
N GLN A 134 -1.14 -42.87 6.35
CA GLN A 134 -2.28 -42.60 7.20
C GLN A 134 -2.33 -43.67 8.30
N ILE A 135 -2.14 -43.23 9.55
CA ILE A 135 -2.10 -44.09 10.74
C ILE A 135 -3.42 -43.92 11.48
N THR A 136 -4.07 -45.03 11.79
CA THR A 136 -5.31 -45.07 12.57
C THR A 136 -5.12 -45.90 13.83
N PHE A 137 -5.60 -45.40 14.97
CA PHE A 137 -5.58 -46.09 16.25
C PHE A 137 -6.99 -46.25 16.79
N ASN A 138 -7.36 -47.48 17.16
CA ASN A 138 -8.60 -47.79 17.85
C ASN A 138 -8.35 -47.89 19.36
N ALA A 139 -8.85 -46.93 20.12
CA ALA A 139 -8.65 -46.81 21.56
C ALA A 139 -9.35 -47.90 22.40
N THR A 140 -10.37 -48.57 21.86
CA THR A 140 -11.05 -49.70 22.52
C THR A 140 -10.32 -51.01 22.28
N ALA A 141 -10.00 -51.31 21.01
CA ALA A 141 -9.31 -52.54 20.62
C ALA A 141 -7.79 -52.48 20.87
N LYS A 142 -7.25 -51.28 21.14
CA LYS A 142 -5.81 -50.99 21.27
C LYS A 142 -5.01 -51.46 20.04
N GLN A 143 -5.60 -51.28 18.85
CA GLN A 143 -5.04 -51.71 17.57
C GLN A 143 -4.64 -50.53 16.70
N ILE A 144 -3.55 -50.70 15.96
CA ILE A 144 -3.03 -49.74 14.98
C ILE A 144 -3.22 -50.32 13.58
N THR A 145 -3.71 -49.51 12.65
CA THR A 145 -3.70 -49.80 11.21
C THR A 145 -2.95 -48.69 10.47
N THR A 146 -2.26 -49.07 9.39
CA THR A 146 -1.49 -48.15 8.55
C THR A 146 -1.87 -48.33 7.09
N GLN A 147 -2.17 -47.24 6.41
CA GLN A 147 -2.41 -47.22 4.96
C GLN A 147 -1.35 -46.33 4.31
N ALA A 148 -0.60 -46.87 3.35
CA ALA A 148 0.37 -46.08 2.58
C ALA A 148 -0.37 -45.01 1.76
N VAL A 149 0.16 -43.79 1.77
CA VAL A 149 -0.35 -42.63 1.00
C VAL A 149 0.80 -41.98 0.25
N ALA A 150 0.50 -41.22 -0.80
CA ALA A 150 1.53 -40.54 -1.60
C ALA A 150 2.27 -39.46 -0.79
N SER A 151 1.54 -38.66 0.02
CA SER A 151 2.11 -37.61 0.88
C SER A 151 1.27 -37.45 2.16
N CYS A 152 1.92 -37.03 3.25
CA CYS A 152 1.27 -36.61 4.49
C CYS A 152 1.23 -35.10 4.70
N ALA A 153 1.77 -34.33 3.74
CA ALA A 153 1.36 -32.95 3.60
C ALA A 153 -0.14 -32.99 3.27
N GLY A 154 -0.97 -32.29 4.06
CA GLY A 154 -2.43 -32.32 3.95
C GLY A 154 -3.01 -31.70 2.67
N GLY A 155 -2.40 -31.93 1.51
CA GLY A 155 -2.99 -31.65 0.22
C GLY A 155 -3.95 -32.78 -0.15
N THR A 156 -5.19 -32.41 -0.44
CA THR A 156 -6.02 -33.20 -1.35
C THR A 156 -5.21 -33.52 -2.61
N ASP A 157 -5.31 -34.74 -3.15
CA ASP A 157 -4.72 -35.12 -4.45
C ASP A 157 -5.43 -34.34 -5.57
N THR A 158 -5.11 -33.06 -5.66
CA THR A 158 -5.72 -32.08 -6.54
C THR A 158 -4.76 -30.93 -6.73
N TRP A 159 -4.72 -30.41 -7.95
CA TRP A 159 -3.92 -29.26 -8.30
C TRP A 159 -4.34 -28.03 -7.47
N GLN A 160 -3.34 -27.35 -6.92
CA GLN A 160 -3.45 -26.20 -6.05
C GLN A 160 -2.92 -24.96 -6.76
N PHE A 161 -3.68 -23.88 -6.72
CA PHE A 161 -3.18 -22.55 -6.99
C PHE A 161 -2.35 -22.05 -5.80
N ARG A 162 -1.18 -21.47 -6.09
CA ARG A 162 -0.27 -20.85 -5.11
C ARG A 162 0.17 -19.50 -5.66
N GLY A 163 -0.12 -18.39 -4.99
CA GLY A 163 0.29 -17.09 -5.50
C GLY A 163 0.19 -15.96 -4.51
N THR A 164 0.51 -14.75 -4.95
CA THR A 164 0.45 -13.56 -4.09
C THR A 164 -0.93 -13.31 -3.46
N PRO A 165 -2.09 -13.60 -4.09
CA PRO A 165 -3.39 -13.37 -3.47
C PRO A 165 -3.71 -14.23 -2.26
N ASN A 166 -3.12 -15.43 -2.18
CA ASN A 166 -3.30 -16.34 -1.05
C ASN A 166 -2.02 -16.48 -0.22
N SER A 167 -1.11 -15.51 -0.31
CA SER A 167 0.18 -15.50 0.40
C SER A 167 0.99 -16.78 0.20
N TRP A 168 0.97 -17.32 -1.02
CA TRP A 168 1.58 -18.60 -1.38
C TRP A 168 1.02 -19.81 -0.60
N GLY A 169 -0.14 -19.68 0.02
CA GLY A 169 -0.91 -20.78 0.62
C GLY A 169 -1.54 -21.69 -0.45
N THR A 170 -2.26 -22.72 -0.02
CA THR A 170 -2.92 -23.68 -0.92
C THR A 170 -4.35 -23.25 -1.23
N THR A 171 -4.75 -23.36 -2.50
CA THR A 171 -6.15 -23.17 -2.91
C THR A 171 -6.47 -24.16 -4.02
N ALA A 172 -7.36 -25.12 -3.75
CA ALA A 172 -7.65 -26.20 -4.68
C ALA A 172 -8.31 -25.67 -5.97
N MET A 173 -7.79 -26.11 -7.12
CA MET A 173 -8.40 -25.87 -8.42
C MET A 173 -9.54 -26.87 -8.68
N THR A 174 -10.55 -26.44 -9.44
CA THR A 174 -11.71 -27.28 -9.78
C THR A 174 -11.40 -28.13 -11.01
N PRO A 175 -11.52 -29.47 -10.95
CA PRO A 175 -11.35 -30.32 -12.13
C PRO A 175 -12.50 -30.16 -13.13
N ILE A 176 -12.20 -30.19 -14.43
CA ILE A 176 -13.17 -30.18 -15.52
C ILE A 176 -13.45 -31.63 -15.93
N ALA A 177 -14.65 -32.11 -15.62
CA ALA A 177 -15.06 -33.51 -15.82
C ALA A 177 -14.79 -34.01 -17.25
N GLY A 178 -14.21 -35.21 -17.35
CA GLY A 178 -13.88 -35.85 -18.64
C GLY A 178 -12.64 -35.30 -19.34
N THR A 179 -11.84 -34.44 -18.68
CA THR A 179 -10.61 -33.86 -19.24
C THR A 179 -9.45 -33.90 -18.23
N SER A 180 -8.23 -33.59 -18.67
CA SER A 180 -7.06 -33.36 -17.81
C SER A 180 -7.00 -31.93 -17.23
N ARG A 181 -8.03 -31.11 -17.44
CA ARG A 181 -7.98 -29.67 -17.14
C ARG A 181 -8.57 -29.33 -15.78
N HIS A 182 -7.98 -28.32 -15.16
CA HIS A 182 -8.41 -27.71 -13.92
C HIS A 182 -8.58 -26.20 -14.12
N SER A 183 -9.51 -25.58 -13.41
CA SER A 183 -9.70 -24.13 -13.44
C SER A 183 -9.92 -23.53 -12.05
N ILE A 184 -9.55 -22.26 -11.93
CA ILE A 184 -9.83 -21.44 -10.75
C ILE A 184 -9.97 -19.98 -11.15
N VAL A 185 -10.74 -19.24 -10.36
CA VAL A 185 -10.89 -17.79 -10.53
C VAL A 185 -10.14 -17.11 -9.40
N MET A 186 -9.21 -16.21 -9.73
CA MET A 186 -8.40 -15.52 -8.73
C MET A 186 -8.33 -14.02 -9.01
N ALA A 187 -8.54 -13.23 -7.96
CA ALA A 187 -8.41 -11.78 -7.98
C ALA A 187 -7.06 -11.33 -7.38
N PHE A 188 -6.30 -10.55 -8.15
CA PHE A 188 -5.08 -9.90 -7.70
C PHE A 188 -5.42 -8.43 -7.37
N ALA A 189 -5.32 -8.07 -6.10
CA ALA A 189 -5.88 -6.85 -5.52
C ALA A 189 -4.87 -6.10 -4.63
N ARG A 190 -3.68 -5.79 -5.18
CA ARG A 190 -2.54 -5.14 -4.48
C ARG A 190 -2.01 -5.89 -3.26
N GLN A 191 -2.12 -7.23 -3.21
CA GLN A 191 -1.48 -8.02 -2.15
C GLN A 191 0.06 -7.99 -2.24
N ASP A 192 0.60 -7.64 -3.41
CA ASP A 192 2.04 -7.68 -3.70
C ASP A 192 2.36 -6.69 -4.85
N PRO A 193 3.49 -5.95 -4.81
CA PRO A 193 3.91 -5.03 -5.87
C PRO A 193 4.28 -5.72 -7.20
N SER A 194 4.38 -7.04 -7.22
CA SER A 194 4.70 -7.88 -8.37
C SER A 194 3.85 -9.16 -8.33
N PRO A 195 2.55 -9.05 -8.65
CA PRO A 195 1.61 -10.15 -8.51
C PRO A 195 1.94 -11.32 -9.45
N ARG A 196 1.95 -12.52 -8.88
CA ARG A 196 2.40 -13.74 -9.57
C ARG A 196 1.89 -15.00 -8.89
N PHE A 197 1.93 -16.12 -9.61
CA PHE A 197 1.47 -17.41 -9.10
C PHE A 197 2.16 -18.63 -9.75
N LYS A 198 1.90 -19.81 -9.20
CA LYS A 198 2.25 -21.14 -9.68
C LYS A 198 1.12 -22.13 -9.38
N ILE A 199 1.19 -23.29 -10.04
CA ILE A 199 0.31 -24.43 -9.79
C ILE A 199 1.14 -25.55 -9.17
N ASP A 200 0.63 -26.19 -8.12
CA ASP A 200 1.33 -27.16 -7.29
C ASP A 200 0.41 -28.37 -7.06
N HIS A 201 0.90 -29.59 -7.27
CA HIS A 201 0.03 -30.78 -7.31
C HIS A 201 -0.43 -31.23 -5.92
N HIS A 202 0.44 -31.11 -4.92
CA HIS A 202 0.22 -31.73 -3.61
C HIS A 202 0.10 -30.72 -2.46
N GLY A 203 0.19 -29.42 -2.75
CA GLY A 203 0.20 -28.40 -1.70
C GLY A 203 1.55 -28.25 -0.99
N ASP A 204 2.58 -29.01 -1.38
CA ASP A 204 3.86 -29.14 -0.67
C ASP A 204 5.08 -28.75 -1.51
N TRP A 205 4.87 -28.20 -2.72
CA TRP A 205 5.90 -27.78 -3.68
C TRP A 205 6.71 -28.89 -4.33
N THR A 206 6.44 -30.16 -4.02
CA THR A 206 7.21 -31.29 -4.57
C THR A 206 6.99 -31.47 -6.08
N GLU A 207 5.81 -31.12 -6.59
CA GLU A 207 5.48 -31.07 -8.02
C GLU A 207 4.79 -29.74 -8.33
N SER A 208 5.51 -28.79 -8.93
CA SER A 208 4.97 -27.47 -9.27
C SER A 208 5.38 -26.96 -10.66
N TYR A 209 4.49 -26.17 -11.25
CA TYR A 209 4.62 -25.63 -12.61
C TYR A 209 4.15 -24.17 -12.68
N PRO A 210 4.77 -23.33 -13.54
CA PRO A 210 6.01 -23.59 -14.28
C PRO A 210 7.23 -23.55 -13.34
N ALA A 211 8.46 -23.67 -13.88
CA ALA A 211 9.67 -23.49 -13.08
C ALA A 211 9.79 -22.07 -12.51
N SER A 212 9.46 -21.06 -13.31
CA SER A 212 9.38 -19.66 -12.89
C SER A 212 7.93 -19.26 -12.60
N ASP A 213 7.74 -18.30 -11.69
CA ASP A 213 6.40 -17.79 -11.35
C ASP A 213 5.76 -17.11 -12.57
N VAL A 214 4.45 -17.26 -12.73
CA VAL A 214 3.67 -16.61 -13.79
C VAL A 214 3.30 -15.20 -13.33
N PRO A 215 3.84 -14.13 -13.96
CA PRO A 215 3.44 -12.76 -13.63
C PRO A 215 2.05 -12.45 -14.21
N VAL A 216 1.28 -11.63 -13.50
CA VAL A 216 -0.03 -11.14 -13.96
C VAL A 216 -0.15 -9.63 -13.72
N ALA A 217 -1.18 -9.01 -14.29
CA ALA A 217 -1.48 -7.62 -13.98
C ALA A 217 -2.15 -7.51 -12.61
N ASP A 218 -1.83 -6.45 -11.86
CA ASP A 218 -2.52 -6.12 -10.63
C ASP A 218 -3.93 -5.57 -10.90
N CYS A 219 -4.78 -5.52 -9.86
CA CYS A 219 -6.17 -5.09 -9.92
C CYS A 219 -7.00 -5.78 -11.02
N THR A 220 -6.72 -7.06 -11.24
CA THR A 220 -7.34 -7.86 -12.31
C THR A 220 -7.76 -9.22 -11.77
N GLU A 221 -8.96 -9.65 -12.15
CA GLU A 221 -9.47 -10.99 -11.90
C GLU A 221 -9.25 -11.87 -13.14
N TYR A 222 -8.70 -13.06 -12.91
CA TYR A 222 -8.37 -14.02 -13.96
C TYR A 222 -9.15 -15.32 -13.81
N ASP A 223 -9.56 -15.88 -14.94
CA ASP A 223 -9.84 -17.31 -15.08
C ASP A 223 -8.52 -18.02 -15.43
N ILE A 224 -8.05 -18.86 -14.52
CA ILE A 224 -6.77 -19.56 -14.62
C ILE A 224 -7.06 -21.03 -14.89
N GLY A 225 -6.66 -21.49 -16.06
CA GLY A 225 -6.70 -22.89 -16.47
C GLY A 225 -5.34 -23.56 -16.35
N PHE A 226 -5.34 -24.84 -15.99
CA PHE A 226 -4.16 -25.70 -15.98
C PHE A 226 -4.49 -27.06 -16.58
N ASP A 227 -3.62 -27.58 -17.44
CA ASP A 227 -3.77 -28.91 -18.03
C ASP A 227 -2.75 -29.88 -17.40
N ALA A 228 -3.23 -30.85 -16.63
CA ALA A 228 -2.40 -31.76 -15.86
C ALA A 228 -1.54 -32.71 -16.71
N THR A 229 -1.89 -32.90 -17.99
CA THR A 229 -1.14 -33.75 -18.93
C THR A 229 -0.04 -32.94 -19.62
N THR A 230 -0.37 -31.76 -20.14
CA THR A 230 0.60 -30.93 -20.89
C THR A 230 1.40 -29.97 -20.01
N LYS A 231 1.00 -29.81 -18.75
CA LYS A 231 1.55 -28.86 -17.76
C LYS A 231 1.47 -27.39 -18.20
N GLN A 232 0.58 -27.09 -19.15
CA GLN A 232 0.37 -25.74 -19.66
C GLN A 232 -0.61 -24.97 -18.78
N ILE A 233 -0.34 -23.68 -18.60
CA ILE A 233 -1.19 -22.73 -17.87
C ILE A 233 -1.78 -21.74 -18.87
N THR A 234 -3.06 -21.45 -18.73
CA THR A 234 -3.76 -20.40 -19.50
C THR A 234 -4.35 -19.38 -18.54
N THR A 235 -4.18 -18.09 -18.83
CA THR A 235 -4.75 -16.99 -18.05
C THR A 235 -5.65 -16.15 -18.93
N THR A 236 -6.95 -16.10 -18.61
CA THR A 236 -7.92 -15.26 -19.32
C THR A 236 -8.40 -14.16 -18.40
N VAL A 237 -8.27 -12.89 -18.83
CA VAL A 237 -8.79 -11.76 -18.05
C VAL A 237 -10.31 -11.88 -17.98
N ARG A 238 -10.87 -11.86 -16.77
CA ARG A 238 -12.32 -11.90 -16.53
C ARG A 238 -12.88 -10.50 -16.32
N SER A 239 -12.30 -9.74 -15.40
CA SER A 239 -12.75 -8.39 -15.07
C SER A 239 -11.66 -7.59 -14.34
N ALA A 240 -11.83 -6.27 -14.26
CA ALA A 240 -11.00 -5.43 -13.39
C ALA A 240 -11.54 -5.48 -11.95
N VAL A 241 -10.64 -5.56 -10.96
CA VAL A 241 -10.99 -5.47 -9.54
C VAL A 241 -11.13 -4.00 -9.18
N THR A 242 -12.31 -3.57 -8.75
CA THR A 242 -12.62 -2.15 -8.47
C THR A 242 -13.01 -1.90 -7.01
N SER A 243 -12.73 -2.84 -6.12
CA SER A 243 -13.03 -2.79 -4.69
C SER A 243 -11.76 -2.88 -3.84
N GLY A 244 -11.88 -2.56 -2.54
CA GLY A 244 -10.77 -2.63 -1.59
C GLY A 244 -9.59 -1.74 -2.00
N ALA A 245 -8.37 -2.28 -1.93
CA ALA A 245 -7.15 -1.56 -2.33
C ALA A 245 -7.09 -1.18 -3.81
N CYS A 246 -7.90 -1.81 -4.66
CA CYS A 246 -8.03 -1.49 -6.08
C CYS A 246 -9.20 -0.56 -6.39
N ALA A 247 -9.96 -0.12 -5.38
CA ALA A 247 -11.00 0.86 -5.59
C ALA A 247 -10.39 2.14 -6.17
N PRO A 248 -11.04 2.76 -7.18
CA PRO A 248 -10.70 4.13 -7.52
C PRO A 248 -10.84 4.97 -6.24
N PRO A 249 -9.98 5.98 -6.03
CA PRO A 249 -10.14 6.88 -4.90
C PRO A 249 -11.60 7.38 -4.90
N PRO A 250 -12.23 7.49 -3.72
CA PRO A 250 -13.58 8.04 -3.67
C PRO A 250 -13.58 9.35 -4.44
N PRO A 251 -14.63 9.62 -5.25
CA PRO A 251 -14.74 10.92 -5.90
C PRO A 251 -14.54 11.97 -4.82
N PRO A 252 -13.72 13.01 -5.08
CA PRO A 252 -13.55 14.08 -4.11
C PRO A 252 -14.95 14.51 -3.67
N PRO A 253 -15.17 14.76 -2.36
CA PRO A 253 -16.45 15.30 -1.92
C PRO A 253 -16.80 16.45 -2.84
N PRO A 254 -18.08 16.58 -3.26
CA PRO A 254 -18.48 17.69 -4.10
C PRO A 254 -17.92 18.95 -3.47
N PRO A 255 -17.24 19.81 -4.27
CA PRO A 255 -16.60 20.99 -3.71
C PRO A 255 -17.63 21.69 -2.83
N PRO A 256 -17.26 22.07 -1.59
CA PRO A 256 -18.17 22.83 -0.75
C PRO A 256 -18.68 23.99 -1.60
N PRO A 257 -19.98 24.36 -1.47
CA PRO A 257 -20.53 25.46 -2.25
C PRO A 257 -19.56 26.63 -2.15
N PRO A 258 -19.25 27.31 -3.28
CA PRO A 258 -18.38 28.48 -3.24
C PRO A 258 -18.90 29.39 -2.14
N PRO A 259 -18.02 29.99 -1.33
CA PRO A 259 -18.44 30.69 -0.12
C PRO A 259 -19.61 31.60 -0.45
N ASP A 260 -20.76 31.36 0.20
CA ASP A 260 -22.09 31.92 -0.12
C ASP A 260 -22.15 33.47 -0.04
N SER A 261 -21.01 34.09 0.27
CA SER A 261 -20.86 35.52 0.45
C SER A 261 -19.56 36.02 -0.17
N SER A 262 -19.70 36.97 -1.11
CA SER A 262 -18.62 37.85 -1.58
C SER A 262 -18.17 38.87 -0.53
N ASP A 263 -18.77 38.86 0.67
CA ASP A 263 -18.36 39.70 1.80
C ASP A 263 -17.03 39.20 2.40
N PHE A 264 -16.05 40.09 2.50
CA PHE A 264 -14.74 39.83 3.07
C PHE A 264 -14.58 40.38 4.50
N ARG A 265 -15.59 41.04 5.08
CA ARG A 265 -15.48 41.70 6.40
C ARG A 265 -15.15 40.74 7.55
N GLY A 266 -15.51 39.46 7.43
CA GLY A 266 -15.20 38.41 8.40
C GLY A 266 -13.94 37.61 8.09
N GLU A 267 -13.21 37.94 7.01
CA GLU A 267 -12.11 37.12 6.51
C GLU A 267 -10.75 37.60 7.04
N THR A 268 -9.85 36.65 7.27
CA THR A 268 -8.43 36.90 7.55
C THR A 268 -7.60 36.43 6.37
N ILE A 269 -6.80 37.34 5.80
CA ILE A 269 -6.07 37.12 4.55
C ILE A 269 -4.61 36.80 4.82
N TYR A 270 -4.14 35.68 4.27
CA TYR A 270 -2.73 35.33 4.21
C TYR A 270 -2.15 35.69 2.84
N PHE A 271 -1.26 36.69 2.80
CA PHE A 271 -0.57 37.07 1.56
C PHE A 271 0.64 36.18 1.31
N VAL A 272 0.73 35.61 0.10
CA VAL A 272 1.85 34.76 -0.33
C VAL A 272 2.45 35.25 -1.63
N MET A 273 3.78 35.31 -1.64
CA MET A 273 4.54 35.34 -2.89
C MET A 273 4.71 33.91 -3.37
N THR A 274 3.91 33.48 -4.36
CA THR A 274 3.82 32.07 -4.78
C THR A 274 5.20 31.47 -5.08
N ALA A 275 6.02 32.19 -5.85
CA ALA A 275 7.37 31.78 -6.24
C ALA A 275 8.39 31.65 -5.09
N ARG A 276 8.01 32.04 -3.86
CA ARG A 276 8.87 32.11 -2.67
C ARG A 276 8.28 31.43 -1.44
N PHE A 277 7.08 30.88 -1.53
CA PHE A 277 6.40 30.30 -0.36
C PHE A 277 6.84 28.87 -0.09
N PHE A 278 6.64 27.95 -1.04
CA PHE A 278 7.03 26.55 -0.89
C PHE A 278 7.31 25.90 -2.25
N ASP A 279 8.41 25.15 -2.34
CA ASP A 279 8.86 24.43 -3.53
C ASP A 279 8.22 23.04 -3.59
N GLY A 280 7.16 22.87 -4.40
CA GLY A 280 6.49 21.59 -4.60
C GLY A 280 7.06 20.76 -5.75
N ASP A 281 7.76 21.40 -6.68
CA ASP A 281 8.36 20.79 -7.85
C ASP A 281 9.66 21.48 -8.28
N THR A 282 10.78 21.00 -7.74
CA THR A 282 12.11 21.48 -8.12
C THR A 282 12.43 21.44 -9.63
N THR A 283 11.66 20.69 -10.45
CA THR A 283 11.88 20.61 -11.90
C THR A 283 11.38 21.84 -12.66
N ASN A 284 10.49 22.65 -12.07
CA ASN A 284 10.05 23.93 -12.64
C ASN A 284 10.90 25.13 -12.19
N ASN A 285 11.86 24.92 -11.28
CA ASN A 285 12.70 25.99 -10.74
C ASN A 285 13.45 26.73 -11.84
N TYR A 286 13.40 28.06 -11.76
CA TYR A 286 13.99 28.94 -12.77
C TYR A 286 14.93 29.96 -12.15
N TYR A 287 16.16 29.99 -12.67
CA TYR A 287 17.17 30.99 -12.34
C TYR A 287 17.15 32.13 -13.35
N ASN A 288 17.28 33.37 -12.90
CA ASN A 288 17.61 34.47 -13.80
C ASN A 288 19.07 34.37 -14.26
N ARG A 289 19.34 34.36 -15.57
CA ARG A 289 20.69 34.32 -16.16
C ARG A 289 21.64 35.33 -15.54
N ASP A 290 21.15 36.55 -15.32
CA ASP A 290 22.00 37.69 -14.95
C ASP A 290 22.30 37.74 -13.43
N ARG A 291 21.63 36.89 -12.63
CA ARG A 291 21.78 36.82 -11.16
C ARG A 291 21.73 35.37 -10.67
N ILE A 292 22.43 34.47 -11.35
CA ILE A 292 22.49 33.05 -10.95
C ILE A 292 23.16 32.94 -9.57
N LYS A 293 22.46 32.30 -8.63
CA LYS A 293 22.99 31.89 -7.33
C LYS A 293 22.55 30.45 -7.07
N LEU A 294 23.47 29.50 -7.21
CA LEU A 294 23.17 28.07 -7.05
C LEU A 294 22.53 27.79 -5.68
N GLY A 295 21.48 26.98 -5.67
CA GLY A 295 20.70 26.65 -4.46
C GLY A 295 19.67 27.70 -4.05
N ASP A 296 19.58 28.83 -4.77
CA ASP A 296 18.62 29.90 -4.50
C ASP A 296 17.94 30.38 -5.81
N PRO A 297 17.20 29.50 -6.52
CA PRO A 297 16.47 29.93 -7.72
C PRO A 297 15.49 31.04 -7.37
N GLN A 298 15.34 32.02 -8.27
CA GLN A 298 14.41 33.12 -8.08
C GLN A 298 12.96 32.65 -8.11
N TRP A 299 12.65 31.67 -8.95
CA TRP A 299 11.38 30.95 -8.99
C TRP A 299 11.63 29.58 -8.36
N ARG A 300 11.21 29.43 -7.10
CA ARG A 300 11.38 28.20 -6.31
C ARG A 300 10.15 27.86 -5.49
N GLY A 301 8.99 28.21 -6.03
CA GLY A 301 7.70 27.97 -5.41
C GLY A 301 6.62 27.99 -6.47
N ASP A 302 5.59 27.18 -6.25
CA ASP A 302 4.62 26.82 -7.27
C ASP A 302 3.26 26.48 -6.66
N PHE A 303 2.26 26.23 -7.50
CA PHE A 303 0.93 25.84 -7.03
C PHE A 303 0.94 24.49 -6.34
N LYS A 304 1.82 23.56 -6.72
CA LYS A 304 1.95 22.26 -6.05
C LYS A 304 2.39 22.42 -4.60
N GLY A 305 3.38 23.28 -4.36
CA GLY A 305 3.87 23.61 -3.04
C GLY A 305 2.85 24.40 -2.23
N LEU A 306 2.16 25.35 -2.86
CA LEU A 306 1.07 26.09 -2.21
C LEU A 306 -0.07 25.15 -1.79
N ILE A 307 -0.49 24.21 -2.65
CA ILE A 307 -1.48 23.16 -2.34
C ILE A 307 -1.05 22.33 -1.13
N ALA A 308 0.23 21.92 -1.09
CA ALA A 308 0.77 21.11 0.00
C ALA A 308 0.77 21.83 1.36
N GLN A 309 0.67 23.16 1.37
CA GLN A 309 0.71 24.00 2.57
C GLN A 309 -0.63 24.66 2.91
N LEU A 310 -1.73 24.31 2.22
CA LEU A 310 -3.05 24.88 2.52
C LEU A 310 -3.53 24.55 3.94
N ASP A 311 -3.22 23.36 4.43
CA ASP A 311 -3.58 22.94 5.80
C ASP A 311 -2.80 23.79 6.83
N TYR A 312 -1.51 24.06 6.60
CA TYR A 312 -0.73 24.98 7.42
C TYR A 312 -1.36 26.38 7.49
N ILE A 313 -1.78 26.94 6.35
CA ILE A 313 -2.42 28.26 6.31
C ILE A 313 -3.77 28.23 7.06
N LYS A 314 -4.54 27.15 6.89
CA LYS A 314 -5.83 26.98 7.57
C LYS A 314 -5.67 26.85 9.09
N ASP A 315 -4.68 26.07 9.53
CA ASP A 315 -4.39 25.82 10.95
C ASP A 315 -3.94 27.08 11.70
N LEU A 316 -3.30 28.02 10.99
CA LEU A 316 -3.00 29.35 11.53
C LEU A 316 -4.25 30.23 11.74
N GLY A 317 -5.42 29.79 11.28
CA GLY A 317 -6.69 30.51 11.41
C GLY A 317 -6.99 31.47 10.27
N PHE A 318 -6.27 31.39 9.14
CA PHE A 318 -6.61 32.17 7.96
C PHE A 318 -7.79 31.56 7.21
N THR A 319 -8.61 32.43 6.63
CA THR A 319 -9.82 32.05 5.89
C THR A 319 -9.74 32.44 4.41
N ALA A 320 -8.75 33.23 4.03
CA ALA A 320 -8.46 33.60 2.66
C ALA A 320 -6.96 33.61 2.37
N ILE A 321 -6.59 33.33 1.12
CA ILE A 321 -5.22 33.42 0.62
C ILE A 321 -5.19 34.48 -0.49
N TRP A 322 -4.25 35.41 -0.41
CA TRP A 322 -3.94 36.33 -1.49
C TRP A 322 -2.61 35.93 -2.12
N VAL A 323 -2.66 35.51 -3.39
CA VAL A 323 -1.48 35.13 -4.17
C VAL A 323 -1.01 36.30 -5.04
N THR A 324 0.31 36.46 -5.20
CA THR A 324 0.90 37.32 -6.25
C THR A 324 0.32 37.02 -7.64
N PRO A 325 0.34 37.97 -8.59
CA PRO A 325 -0.31 37.77 -9.89
C PRO A 325 0.17 36.49 -10.59
N PRO A 326 -0.74 35.56 -10.94
CA PRO A 326 -0.35 34.26 -11.50
C PRO A 326 -0.08 34.31 -13.01
N VAL A 327 -0.20 35.48 -13.62
CA VAL A 327 -0.13 35.66 -15.08
C VAL A 327 1.28 35.59 -15.62
N VAL A 328 1.43 35.25 -16.90
CA VAL A 328 2.75 35.12 -17.54
C VAL A 328 3.53 36.43 -17.44
N ASN A 329 4.70 36.33 -16.82
CA ASN A 329 5.75 37.34 -16.80
C ASN A 329 6.89 36.90 -17.72
N ARG A 330 7.84 37.78 -18.02
CA ARG A 330 8.92 37.45 -18.98
C ARG A 330 10.32 37.45 -18.38
N SER A 331 10.65 38.35 -17.45
CA SER A 331 11.98 38.31 -16.83
C SER A 331 12.08 37.16 -15.85
N GLY A 332 13.27 36.57 -15.73
CA GLY A 332 13.62 35.72 -14.58
C GLY A 332 13.56 36.46 -13.23
N LEU A 333 13.64 37.79 -13.23
CA LEU A 333 13.52 38.61 -12.02
C LEU A 333 12.07 38.94 -11.64
N ASP A 334 11.10 38.63 -12.51
CA ASP A 334 9.69 38.97 -12.31
C ASP A 334 8.94 37.90 -11.49
N TYR A 335 9.64 37.17 -10.60
CA TYR A 335 9.07 36.14 -9.71
C TYR A 335 7.99 36.68 -8.76
N HIS A 336 7.87 38.00 -8.68
CA HIS A 336 6.82 38.70 -7.96
C HIS A 336 5.49 38.81 -8.74
N GLY A 337 5.46 38.53 -10.05
CA GLY A 337 4.23 38.47 -10.87
C GLY A 337 3.73 39.81 -11.42
N TYR A 338 4.16 40.95 -10.86
CA TYR A 338 3.66 42.28 -11.23
C TYR A 338 4.07 42.83 -12.62
N HIS A 339 4.90 42.15 -13.41
CA HIS A 339 5.31 42.59 -14.76
C HIS A 339 4.66 41.71 -15.84
N ALA A 340 3.33 41.77 -15.91
CA ALA A 340 2.56 40.95 -16.84
C ALA A 340 2.98 41.18 -18.31
N TYR A 341 3.22 40.08 -19.02
CA TYR A 341 3.44 40.03 -20.46
C TYR A 341 2.22 39.47 -21.19
N ASP A 342 1.50 38.54 -20.56
CA ASP A 342 0.24 37.99 -21.08
C ASP A 342 -0.74 37.69 -19.93
N TRP A 343 -1.84 38.44 -19.86
CA TRP A 343 -2.89 38.28 -18.85
C TRP A 343 -3.82 37.09 -19.09
N THR A 344 -3.77 36.49 -20.29
CA THR A 344 -4.67 35.40 -20.68
C THR A 344 -4.15 34.02 -20.31
N MET A 345 -2.92 33.95 -19.77
CA MET A 345 -2.26 32.71 -19.42
C MET A 345 -1.65 32.77 -18.02
N VAL A 346 -1.62 31.62 -17.36
CA VAL A 346 -0.89 31.40 -16.11
C VAL A 346 0.60 31.21 -16.42
N ASP A 347 1.48 31.73 -15.55
CA ASP A 347 2.92 31.60 -15.69
C ASP A 347 3.36 30.12 -15.55
N PRO A 348 4.01 29.53 -16.57
CA PRO A 348 4.39 28.12 -16.54
C PRO A 348 5.50 27.81 -15.53
N ARG A 349 6.12 28.84 -14.93
CA ARG A 349 7.06 28.65 -13.81
C ARG A 349 6.34 28.42 -12.48
N LEU A 350 5.02 28.64 -12.41
CA LEU A 350 4.21 28.41 -11.21
C LEU A 350 3.41 27.10 -11.29
N GLU A 351 3.36 26.46 -12.45
CA GLU A 351 2.63 25.19 -12.64
C GLU A 351 3.57 23.99 -12.54
N SER A 352 3.00 22.85 -12.16
CA SER A 352 3.69 21.55 -12.12
C SER A 352 2.79 20.48 -12.75
N PRO A 353 3.33 19.34 -13.21
CA PRO A 353 2.50 18.21 -13.63
C PRO A 353 1.48 17.83 -12.54
N GLY A 354 0.20 17.91 -12.86
CA GLY A 354 -0.90 17.62 -11.91
C GLY A 354 -1.19 18.71 -10.88
N ALA A 355 -0.64 19.92 -11.04
CA ALA A 355 -0.92 21.07 -10.19
C ALA A 355 -0.94 22.37 -11.00
N THR A 356 -2.12 22.70 -11.54
CA THR A 356 -2.43 23.96 -12.22
C THR A 356 -2.95 25.02 -11.25
N TYR A 357 -3.11 26.25 -11.72
CA TYR A 357 -3.78 27.30 -10.92
C TYR A 357 -5.23 26.91 -10.53
N GLN A 358 -5.95 26.22 -11.42
CA GLN A 358 -7.30 25.72 -11.15
C GLN A 358 -7.31 24.65 -10.05
N ASP A 359 -6.30 23.77 -10.03
CA ASP A 359 -6.16 22.75 -8.99
C ASP A 359 -5.91 23.39 -7.62
N PHE A 360 -5.09 24.46 -7.57
CA PHE A 360 -4.90 25.25 -6.35
C PHE A 360 -6.21 25.87 -5.85
N ILE A 361 -6.97 26.55 -6.72
CA ILE A 361 -8.25 27.16 -6.36
C ILE A 361 -9.21 26.09 -5.82
N THR A 362 -9.28 24.95 -6.51
CA THR A 362 -10.15 23.82 -6.11
C THR A 362 -9.74 23.28 -4.74
N ALA A 363 -8.45 23.06 -4.51
CA ALA A 363 -7.92 22.56 -3.25
C ALA A 363 -8.08 23.56 -2.08
N ALA A 364 -7.98 24.87 -2.35
CA ALA A 364 -8.22 25.92 -1.37
C ALA A 364 -9.70 25.97 -0.97
N HIS A 365 -10.62 25.98 -1.95
CA HIS A 365 -12.05 25.95 -1.68
C HIS A 365 -12.48 24.69 -0.93
N ALA A 366 -11.91 23.53 -1.24
CA ALA A 366 -12.17 22.28 -0.50
C ALA A 366 -11.85 22.38 1.00
N ARG A 367 -10.97 23.31 1.41
CA ARG A 367 -10.61 23.61 2.81
C ARG A 367 -11.36 24.82 3.38
N GLY A 368 -12.34 25.34 2.66
CA GLY A 368 -13.06 26.55 3.00
C GLY A 368 -12.13 27.77 3.08
N LEU A 369 -11.14 27.86 2.18
CA LEU A 369 -10.28 29.03 1.99
C LEU A 369 -10.73 29.80 0.74
N LYS A 370 -10.96 31.10 0.86
CA LYS A 370 -11.15 31.99 -0.29
C LYS A 370 -9.82 32.26 -0.98
N VAL A 371 -9.84 32.50 -2.30
CA VAL A 371 -8.64 32.90 -3.06
C VAL A 371 -8.84 34.33 -3.59
N VAL A 372 -7.92 35.22 -3.23
CA VAL A 372 -7.79 36.57 -3.78
C VAL A 372 -6.70 36.54 -4.84
N GLN A 373 -7.09 36.80 -6.09
CA GLN A 373 -6.16 36.96 -7.19
C GLN A 373 -5.69 38.41 -7.24
N ASP A 374 -4.38 38.62 -7.19
CA ASP A 374 -3.80 39.91 -7.51
C ASP A 374 -3.92 40.21 -9.01
N VAL A 375 -4.33 41.44 -9.34
CA VAL A 375 -4.58 41.88 -10.71
C VAL A 375 -3.95 43.25 -10.95
N VAL A 376 -2.99 43.29 -11.86
CA VAL A 376 -2.32 44.52 -12.28
C VAL A 376 -2.84 44.94 -13.65
N ILE A 377 -3.54 46.07 -13.71
CA ILE A 377 -4.01 46.67 -14.98
C ILE A 377 -3.34 48.03 -15.27
N ASN A 378 -2.57 48.56 -14.32
CA ASN A 378 -1.93 49.87 -14.47
C ASN A 378 -0.78 49.85 -15.49
N HIS A 379 -0.02 48.75 -15.57
CA HIS A 379 1.18 48.64 -16.39
C HIS A 379 1.38 47.21 -16.90
N SER A 380 2.27 47.07 -17.88
CA SER A 380 2.76 45.79 -18.41
C SER A 380 4.23 45.58 -18.05
N SER A 381 4.86 44.55 -18.59
CA SER A 381 6.30 44.35 -18.52
C SER A 381 7.09 45.34 -19.39
N GLN A 382 8.38 45.46 -19.12
CA GLN A 382 9.34 46.18 -19.97
C GLN A 382 9.53 45.56 -21.38
N TYR A 383 8.88 44.44 -21.67
CA TYR A 383 8.90 43.74 -22.95
C TYR A 383 7.62 43.97 -23.76
N GLY A 384 6.67 44.76 -23.24
CA GLY A 384 5.36 44.98 -23.84
C GLY A 384 4.34 43.89 -23.48
N ILE A 385 3.46 43.60 -24.44
CA ILE A 385 2.28 42.74 -24.31
C ILE A 385 2.26 41.74 -25.48
N ARG A 386 2.19 40.43 -25.18
CA ARG A 386 2.23 39.36 -26.18
C ARG A 386 1.26 39.63 -27.34
N GLY A 387 1.77 39.60 -28.57
CA GLY A 387 0.96 39.74 -29.79
C GLY A 387 0.29 41.10 -29.98
N LYS A 388 0.60 42.11 -29.15
CA LYS A 388 0.03 43.47 -29.25
C LYS A 388 1.11 44.52 -29.45
N VAL A 389 2.14 44.51 -28.61
CA VAL A 389 3.25 45.47 -28.67
C VAL A 389 4.48 44.84 -28.03
N PHE A 390 5.66 45.10 -28.60
CA PHE A 390 6.93 44.83 -27.93
C PHE A 390 7.74 46.13 -27.88
N ILE A 391 8.65 46.21 -26.91
CA ILE A 391 9.54 47.37 -26.77
C ILE A 391 10.89 46.97 -27.34
N ASP A 392 11.29 47.59 -28.45
CA ASP A 392 12.54 47.36 -29.17
C ASP A 392 13.80 47.82 -28.39
N HIS A 393 13.61 48.64 -27.37
CA HIS A 393 14.63 49.10 -26.44
C HIS A 393 14.20 48.84 -24.99
N LEU A 394 14.85 47.89 -24.31
CA LEU A 394 14.64 47.71 -22.88
C LEU A 394 14.95 49.00 -22.13
N PRO A 395 14.00 49.57 -21.35
CA PRO A 395 14.31 50.56 -20.33
C PRO A 395 15.11 49.85 -19.23
N ILE A 396 16.43 49.76 -19.45
CA ILE A 396 17.47 49.57 -18.44
C ILE A 396 17.07 48.56 -17.33
N LYS A 397 17.12 47.25 -17.65
CA LYS A 397 17.00 46.15 -16.66
C LYS A 397 18.09 46.18 -15.56
N TYR A 398 19.12 47.00 -15.75
CA TYR A 398 20.24 47.11 -14.83
C TYR A 398 20.43 48.56 -14.47
N TYR A 399 20.23 48.93 -13.21
CA TYR A 399 20.82 50.15 -12.69
C TYR A 399 22.25 50.28 -13.26
N ARG A 400 22.42 51.22 -14.18
CA ARG A 400 23.72 51.55 -14.77
C ARG A 400 24.17 52.75 -13.96
N PRO A 401 25.23 52.63 -13.15
CA PRO A 401 25.87 53.80 -12.57
C PRO A 401 26.18 54.77 -13.72
N ALA A 402 25.96 56.07 -13.51
CA ALA A 402 26.30 57.07 -14.51
C ALA A 402 27.75 56.84 -15.00
N GLY A 403 27.92 56.64 -16.33
CA GLY A 403 29.21 56.34 -16.94
C GLY A 403 29.58 54.84 -17.12
N GLY A 404 28.76 53.89 -16.68
CA GLY A 404 29.04 52.45 -16.90
C GLY A 404 29.05 52.04 -18.39
N ALA A 405 29.56 50.87 -18.78
CA ALA A 405 29.45 50.42 -20.18
C ALA A 405 27.98 50.09 -20.55
N PRO A 406 27.57 50.18 -21.84
CA PRO A 406 26.30 49.64 -22.29
C PRO A 406 26.18 48.14 -21.98
N ILE A 407 24.99 47.66 -21.62
CA ILE A 407 24.76 46.22 -21.49
C ILE A 407 24.70 45.61 -22.89
N ALA A 408 25.58 44.66 -23.18
CA ALA A 408 25.54 43.87 -24.39
C ALA A 408 24.52 42.73 -24.22
N ASN A 409 23.34 42.86 -24.84
CA ASN A 409 22.31 41.82 -24.81
C ASN A 409 22.54 40.71 -25.86
N GLY A 410 23.74 40.63 -26.45
CA GLY A 410 24.10 39.62 -27.45
C GLY A 410 23.08 39.51 -28.59
N PRO A 411 22.66 38.29 -28.97
CA PRO A 411 21.72 38.07 -30.08
C PRO A 411 20.31 38.62 -29.82
N TYR A 412 19.98 38.90 -28.55
CA TYR A 412 18.69 39.42 -28.11
C TYR A 412 18.54 40.94 -28.33
N GLN A 413 19.63 41.65 -28.65
CA GLN A 413 19.61 43.09 -28.85
C GLN A 413 18.60 43.49 -29.95
N GLY A 414 17.60 44.32 -29.61
CA GLY A 414 16.54 44.77 -30.52
C GLY A 414 15.40 43.77 -30.75
N ASN A 415 15.49 42.56 -30.19
CA ASN A 415 14.52 41.49 -30.35
C ASN A 415 13.79 41.13 -29.04
N LEU A 416 14.24 41.67 -27.90
CA LEU A 416 13.68 41.33 -26.59
C LEU A 416 12.19 41.70 -26.50
N GLY A 417 11.34 40.69 -26.31
CA GLY A 417 9.89 40.86 -26.25
C GLY A 417 9.16 40.68 -27.59
N ASP A 418 9.88 40.72 -28.71
CA ASP A 418 9.31 40.40 -30.03
C ASP A 418 8.99 38.91 -30.10
N TYR A 419 7.73 38.55 -29.92
CA TYR A 419 7.33 37.14 -29.86
C TYR A 419 7.58 36.37 -31.16
N LEU A 420 7.82 37.06 -32.28
CA LEU A 420 8.12 36.46 -33.57
C LEU A 420 9.62 36.18 -33.76
N SER A 421 10.49 36.66 -32.87
CA SER A 421 11.94 36.48 -33.01
C SER A 421 12.44 35.20 -32.34
N PRO A 422 13.40 34.46 -32.92
CA PRO A 422 14.15 33.40 -32.21
C PRO A 422 14.91 33.94 -30.98
N PHE A 423 15.26 35.23 -31.00
CA PHE A 423 16.04 35.91 -29.96
C PHE A 423 15.16 36.80 -29.07
N ARG A 424 13.96 36.32 -28.80
CA ARG A 424 12.96 37.07 -28.04
C ARG A 424 13.14 36.98 -26.53
N GLU A 425 13.79 35.93 -26.06
CA GLU A 425 13.93 35.62 -24.65
C GLU A 425 15.25 34.89 -24.40
N ASP A 426 15.73 35.01 -23.17
CA ASP A 426 16.99 34.50 -22.64
C ASP A 426 17.00 32.96 -22.52
N ASN A 427 17.02 32.30 -23.68
CA ASN A 427 17.04 30.85 -23.81
C ASN A 427 18.45 30.25 -23.74
N ASP A 428 19.50 31.08 -23.68
CA ASP A 428 20.90 30.67 -23.50
C ASP A 428 21.32 30.57 -22.03
N ASN A 429 20.39 30.80 -21.10
CA ASN A 429 20.60 30.60 -19.68
C ASN A 429 21.08 29.15 -19.40
N PRO A 430 22.34 28.95 -18.93
CA PRO A 430 22.96 27.62 -18.82
C PRO A 430 22.31 26.73 -17.75
N VAL A 431 21.45 27.30 -16.91
CA VAL A 431 20.69 26.60 -15.86
C VAL A 431 19.18 26.70 -16.08
N ALA A 432 18.73 27.10 -17.28
CA ALA A 432 17.32 27.04 -17.62
C ALA A 432 16.85 25.58 -17.64
N PRO A 433 15.69 25.27 -17.04
CA PRO A 433 15.20 23.91 -17.04
C PRO A 433 14.81 23.47 -18.47
N PRO A 434 14.96 22.18 -18.83
CA PRO A 434 14.74 21.70 -20.19
C PRO A 434 13.36 22.03 -20.76
N TRP A 435 12.32 21.99 -19.91
CA TRP A 435 10.96 22.35 -20.33
C TRP A 435 10.85 23.82 -20.74
N PHE A 436 11.61 24.72 -20.09
CA PHE A 436 11.57 26.14 -20.41
C PHE A 436 12.23 26.38 -21.75
N VAL A 437 13.42 25.80 -21.98
CA VAL A 437 14.11 25.87 -23.27
C VAL A 437 13.21 25.30 -24.39
N ALA A 438 12.61 24.13 -24.16
CA ALA A 438 11.68 23.52 -25.11
C ALA A 438 10.46 24.42 -25.38
N ARG A 439 9.86 25.04 -24.34
CA ARG A 439 8.73 25.99 -24.42
C ARG A 439 9.12 27.36 -25.01
N GLN A 440 10.40 27.58 -25.33
CA GLN A 440 10.86 28.69 -26.16
C GLN A 440 11.20 28.26 -27.59
N THR A 441 11.47 26.99 -27.85
CA THR A 441 11.67 26.47 -29.21
C THR A 441 10.41 25.80 -29.78
N SER A 442 9.29 25.86 -29.05
CA SER A 442 7.95 25.37 -29.39
C SER A 442 6.90 26.36 -28.84
N ASP A 443 5.69 26.44 -29.39
CA ASP A 443 4.66 27.39 -28.91
C ASP A 443 3.59 26.71 -28.01
N PRO A 444 3.26 27.27 -26.82
CA PRO A 444 2.22 26.75 -25.93
C PRO A 444 0.82 26.59 -26.53
N ALA A 445 0.48 27.30 -27.62
CA ALA A 445 -0.80 27.15 -28.32
C ALA A 445 -0.71 26.23 -29.56
N GLY A 446 0.44 25.57 -29.78
CA GLY A 446 0.66 24.64 -30.89
C GLY A 446 0.70 25.30 -32.27
N THR A 447 0.95 26.61 -32.35
CA THR A 447 0.90 27.39 -33.60
C THR A 447 2.18 27.26 -34.43
N THR A 448 3.11 28.21 -34.34
CA THR A 448 4.43 28.13 -35.01
C THR A 448 5.44 29.02 -34.27
N PRO A 449 6.54 28.48 -33.72
CA PRO A 449 7.66 29.30 -33.26
C PRO A 449 8.51 29.76 -34.46
N LEU A 450 9.29 30.81 -34.23
CA LEU A 450 10.55 31.07 -34.94
C LEU A 450 11.67 31.17 -33.90
#